data_AF-A0AA48HCM5-F1
#
_entry.id   AF-A0AA48HCM5-F1
#
_cell.length_a   1.000
_cell.length_b   1.000
_cell.length_c   1.000
_cell.angle_alpha   90.00
_cell.angle_beta   90.00
_cell.angle_gamma   90.00
#
_symmetry.space_group_name_H-M   'P 1'
#
loop_
_entity.id
_entity.type
_entity.pdbx_description
1 polymer ?
#
loop_
_entity_poly.entity_id
_entity_poly.type
_entity_poly.pdbx_seq_one_letter_code
_entity_poly.pdbx_strand_id
1 'polypeptide(L)'
;MSLTDVERITLHRYWLSFKKGLLVFVVGVLFILVGYRWQAWWQIPGLILLLAGGLFSAYGYIGILRFRLKSAFHLNAKQKRDKKL
;
A
#
# COMPACT_ATOMS: atom_id res chain seq x y z
N MET A 1 -5.40 10.41 22.48
CA MET A 1 -4.96 9.00 22.48
C MET A 1 -3.68 8.92 21.68
N SER A 2 -2.51 8.91 22.34
CA SER A 2 -1.23 8.75 21.66
C SER A 2 -1.13 7.30 21.17
N LEU A 3 -0.77 7.10 19.90
CA LEU A 3 -0.47 5.75 19.42
C LEU A 3 0.70 5.20 20.26
N THR A 4 0.53 3.98 20.75
CA THR A 4 1.61 3.24 21.40
C THR A 4 2.77 3.09 20.42
N ASP A 5 4.02 3.14 20.88
CA ASP A 5 5.19 3.15 19.98
C ASP A 5 5.23 1.94 19.03
N VAL A 6 4.67 0.81 19.48
CA VAL A 6 4.51 -0.41 18.69
C VAL A 6 3.56 -0.22 17.49
N GLU A 7 2.46 0.52 17.66
CA GLU A 7 1.54 0.84 16.57
C GLU A 7 2.17 1.82 15.57
N ARG A 8 2.99 2.76 16.04
CA ARG A 8 3.74 3.65 15.14
C ARG A 8 4.76 2.87 14.32
N ILE A 9 5.51 1.96 14.94
CA ILE A 9 6.51 1.13 14.25
C ILE A 9 5.86 0.23 13.19
N THR A 10 4.72 -0.39 13.51
CA THR A 10 3.99 -1.23 12.55
C THR A 10 3.40 -0.41 11.40
N LEU A 11 2.78 0.74 11.68
CA LEU A 11 2.29 1.65 10.65
C LEU A 11 3.44 2.14 9.74
N HIS A 12 4.58 2.48 10.32
CA HIS A 12 5.74 2.92 9.57
C HIS A 12 6.27 1.82 8.64
N ARG A 13 6.24 0.55 9.08
CA ARG A 13 6.64 -0.61 8.28
C ARG A 13 5.69 -0.85 7.09
N TYR A 14 4.37 -0.74 7.29
CA TYR A 14 3.40 -0.82 6.19
C TYR A 14 3.55 0.34 5.20
N TRP A 15 3.82 1.55 5.69
CA TRP A 15 4.09 2.72 4.86
C TRP A 15 5.35 2.58 4.01
N LEU A 16 6.41 1.98 4.57
CA LEU A 16 7.63 1.63 3.85
C LEU A 16 7.37 0.61 2.74
N SER A 17 6.59 -0.45 3.01
CA SER A 17 6.22 -1.44 1.99
C SER A 17 5.36 -0.82 0.87
N PHE A 18 4.43 0.07 1.22
CA PHE A 18 3.63 0.82 0.24
C PHE A 18 4.50 1.72 -0.64
N LYS A 19 5.41 2.51 -0.04
CA LYS A 19 6.34 3.36 -0.80
C LYS A 19 7.25 2.57 -1.72
N LYS A 20 7.75 1.42 -1.28
CA LYS A 20 8.56 0.51 -2.13
C LYS A 20 7.77 0.00 -3.33
N GLY A 21 6.52 -0.47 -3.11
CA GLY A 21 5.65 -0.90 -4.19
C GLY A 21 5.30 0.23 -5.17
N LEU A 22 5.04 1.43 -4.64
CA LEU A 22 4.75 2.63 -5.45
C LEU A 22 5.95 3.06 -6.30
N LEU A 23 7.17 3.02 -5.75
CA LEU A 23 8.40 3.30 -6.50
C LEU A 23 8.58 2.33 -7.67
N VAL A 24 8.41 1.03 -7.44
CA VAL A 24 8.50 0.01 -8.50
C VAL A 24 7.41 0.22 -9.56
N PHE A 25 6.19 0.58 -9.14
CA PHE A 25 5.10 0.90 -10.06
C PHE A 25 5.42 2.11 -10.95
N VAL A 26 5.90 3.22 -10.36
CA VAL A 26 6.28 4.43 -11.10
C VAL A 26 7.41 4.13 -12.09
N VAL A 27 8.42 3.35 -11.69
CA VAL A 27 9.50 2.90 -12.58
C VAL A 27 8.95 2.06 -13.74
N GLY A 28 7.97 1.17 -13.48
CA GLY A 28 7.29 0.41 -14.53
C GLY A 28 6.53 1.28 -15.53
N VAL A 29 5.79 2.29 -15.05
CA VAL A 29 5.09 3.27 -15.91
C VAL A 29 6.08 4.03 -16.78
N LEU A 30 7.20 4.48 -16.22
CA LEU A 30 8.25 5.18 -16.98
C LEU A 30 8.84 4.28 -18.08
N PHE A 31 9.07 3.00 -17.79
CA PHE A 31 9.54 2.04 -18.79
C PHE A 31 8.54 1.84 -19.95
N ILE A 32 7.24 1.80 -19.66
CA ILE A 32 6.19 1.72 -20.69
C ILE A 32 6.16 3.00 -21.55
N LEU A 33 6.28 4.18 -20.93
CA LEU A 33 6.30 5.46 -21.63
C LEU A 33 7.54 5.59 -22.55
N VAL A 34 8.70 5.12 -22.11
CA VAL A 34 9.91 5.08 -22.94
C VAL A 34 9.75 4.06 -24.07
N GLY A 35 9.18 2.88 -23.79
CA GLY A 35 8.90 1.85 -24.80
C GLY A 35 7.89 2.30 -25.86
N TYR A 36 6.93 3.17 -25.51
CA TYR A 36 6.01 3.78 -26.47
C TYR A 36 6.73 4.66 -27.51
N ARG A 37 7.84 5.32 -27.15
CA ARG A 37 8.55 6.24 -28.04
C ARG A 37 9.56 5.55 -28.96
N TRP A 38 10.17 4.45 -28.52
CA TRP A 38 11.30 3.82 -29.23
C TRP A 38 10.95 2.52 -29.95
N GLN A 39 10.51 1.49 -29.23
CA GLN A 39 10.15 0.19 -29.80
C GLN A 39 9.15 -0.55 -28.90
N ALA A 40 8.08 -1.07 -29.51
CA ALA A 40 7.03 -1.82 -28.82
C ALA A 40 7.54 -3.03 -28.02
N TRP A 41 8.70 -3.60 -28.38
CA TRP A 41 9.33 -4.69 -27.61
C TRP A 41 9.71 -4.30 -26.19
N TRP A 42 9.99 -3.02 -25.91
CA TRP A 42 10.26 -2.53 -24.55
C TRP A 42 8.98 -2.42 -23.70
N GLN A 43 7.79 -2.47 -24.30
CA GLN A 43 6.54 -2.45 -23.56
C GLN A 43 6.27 -3.77 -22.83
N ILE A 44 6.74 -4.91 -23.34
CA ILE A 44 6.53 -6.23 -22.70
C ILE A 44 7.18 -6.29 -21.30
N PRO A 45 8.49 -6.01 -21.14
CA PRO A 45 9.10 -5.98 -19.81
C PRO A 45 8.51 -4.85 -18.94
N GLY A 46 8.16 -3.70 -19.54
CA GLY A 46 7.46 -2.62 -18.83
C GLY A 46 6.11 -3.05 -18.26
N LEU A 47 5.32 -3.83 -19.01
CA LEU A 47 4.01 -4.33 -18.59
C LEU A 47 4.13 -5.35 -17.46
N ILE A 48 5.12 -6.24 -17.52
CA ILE A 48 5.42 -7.19 -16.44
C ILE A 48 5.80 -6.43 -15.17
N LEU A 49 6.66 -5.42 -15.28
CA LEU A 49 7.07 -4.57 -14.16
C LEU A 49 5.90 -3.76 -13.60
N LEU A 50 5.01 -3.27 -14.46
CA LEU A 50 3.80 -2.53 -14.08
C LEU A 50 2.82 -3.43 -13.31
N LEU A 51 2.57 -4.65 -13.79
CA LEU A 51 1.72 -5.62 -13.11
C LEU A 51 2.30 -6.01 -11.76
N ALA A 52 3.59 -6.34 -11.70
CA ALA A 52 4.28 -6.69 -10.45
C ALA A 52 4.27 -5.51 -9.46
N GLY A 53 4.58 -4.30 -9.92
CA GLY A 53 4.54 -3.07 -9.12
C GLY A 53 3.13 -2.73 -8.65
N GLY A 54 2.12 -2.94 -9.49
CA GLY A 54 0.71 -2.76 -9.17
C GLY A 54 0.23 -3.72 -8.08
N LEU A 55 0.56 -5.01 -8.19
CA LEU A 55 0.30 -6.03 -7.17
C LEU A 55 0.96 -5.67 -5.83
N PHE A 56 2.23 -5.24 -5.86
CA PHE A 56 2.95 -4.84 -4.65
C PHE A 56 2.36 -3.58 -4.00
N SER A 57 1.97 -2.59 -4.81
CA SER A 57 1.34 -1.35 -4.37
C SER A 57 -0.05 -1.61 -3.76
N ALA A 58 -0.85 -2.46 -4.41
CA ALA A 58 -2.15 -2.90 -3.90
C ALA A 58 -2.01 -3.65 -2.56
N TYR A 59 -1.01 -4.52 -2.42
CA TYR A 59 -0.73 -5.22 -1.16
C TYR A 59 -0.37 -4.24 -0.03
N GLY A 60 0.46 -3.23 -0.33
CA GLY A 60 0.79 -2.15 0.61
C GLY A 60 -0.44 -1.32 1.03
N TYR A 61 -1.32 -1.00 0.08
CA TYR A 61 -2.56 -0.27 0.34
C TYR A 61 -3.54 -1.05 1.22
N ILE A 62 -3.73 -2.36 0.95
CA ILE A 62 -4.55 -3.24 1.78
C ILE A 62 -4.01 -3.31 3.22
N GLY A 63 -2.69 -3.28 3.42
CA GLY A 63 -2.08 -3.22 4.75
C GLY A 63 -2.49 -1.98 5.56
N ILE A 64 -2.48 -0.80 4.93
CA ILE A 64 -2.92 0.46 5.56
C ILE A 64 -4.43 0.42 5.85
N LEU A 65 -5.22 -0.11 4.93
CA LEU A 65 -6.67 -0.28 5.09
C LEU A 65 -7.00 -1.19 6.28
N ARG A 66 -6.31 -2.33 6.42
CA ARG A 66 -6.46 -3.22 7.58
C ARG A 66 -6.11 -2.52 8.89
N PHE A 67 -5.06 -1.71 8.92
CA PHE A 67 -4.70 -0.91 10.10
C PHE A 67 -5.81 0.09 10.48
N ARG A 68 -6.35 0.82 9.50
CA ARG A 68 -7.47 1.75 9.72
C ARG A 68 -8.75 1.04 10.15
N LEU A 69 -9.08 -0.09 9.54
CA LEU A 69 -10.22 -0.93 9.90
C LEU A 69 -10.07 -1.47 11.33
N LYS A 70 -8.89 -2.01 11.69
CA LYS A 70 -8.63 -2.53 13.04
C LYS A 70 -8.80 -1.44 14.10
N SER A 71 -8.29 -0.23 13.83
CA SER A 71 -8.54 0.95 14.67
C SER A 71 -10.03 1.27 14.79
N ALA A 72 -10.76 1.33 13.67
CA ALA A 72 -12.20 1.62 13.69
C ALA A 72 -13.02 0.55 14.43
N PHE A 73 -12.69 -0.74 14.27
CA PHE A 73 -13.36 -1.83 14.97
C PHE A 73 -13.05 -1.85 16.47
N HIS A 74 -11.81 -1.58 16.90
CA HIS A 74 -11.48 -1.44 18.32
C HIS A 74 -12.25 -0.30 18.99
N LEU A 75 -12.41 0.84 18.30
CA LEU A 75 -13.19 1.96 18.81
C LEU A 75 -14.68 1.60 18.96
N ASN A 76 -15.26 0.92 17.95
CA ASN A 76 -16.65 0.46 17.99
C ASN A 76 -16.90 -0.59 19.09
N ALA A 77 -15.95 -1.50 19.33
CA ALA A 77 -16.06 -2.49 20.40
C ALA A 77 -16.04 -1.85 21.79
N LYS A 78 -15.20 -0.82 22.00
CA LYS A 78 -15.13 -0.07 23.25
C LYS A 78 -16.43 0.72 23.49
N GLN A 79 -16.95 1.37 22.45
CA GLN A 79 -18.17 2.16 22.50
C GLN A 79 -19.42 1.31 22.80
N LYS A 80 -19.45 0.06 22.31
CA LYS A 80 -20.53 -0.89 22.60
C LYS A 80 -20.52 -1.38 24.06
N ARG A 81 -19.36 -1.35 24.72
CA ARG A 81 -19.20 -1.77 26.13
C ARG A 81 -19.61 -0.66 27.09
N ASP A 82 -19.28 0.59 26.78
CA ASP A 82 -19.66 1.77 27.58
C ASP A 82 -21.16 2.04 27.55
N LYS A 83 -21.83 1.75 26.43
CA LYS A 83 -23.29 1.94 26.30
C LYS A 83 -24.13 0.86 26.99
N LYS A 84 -23.49 -0.15 27.58
CA LYS A 84 -24.13 -1.32 28.22
C LYS A 84 -23.94 -1.33 29.75
N LEU A 85 -23.19 -0.36 30.27
CA LEU A 85 -23.07 0.00 31.70
C LEU A 85 -23.98 1.20 31.96
#